data_AF-A0A7Y2U093-F1
#
_entry.id   AF-A0A7Y2U093-F1
#
_cell.length_a   1.000
_cell.length_b   1.000
_cell.length_c   1.000
_cell.angle_alpha   90.00
_cell.angle_beta   90.00
_cell.angle_gamma   90.00
#
_symmetry.space_group_name_H-M   'P 1'
#
loop_
_entity.id
_entity.type
_entity.pdbx_description
1 polymer ?
#
loop_
_entity_poly.entity_id
_entity_poly.type
_entity_poly.pdbx_seq_one_letter_code
_entity_poly.pdbx_strand_id
1 'polypeptide(L)' 'MEASDKIISASLSTLTLAKNSIGTALNYTEQVIFLDNGDSLKTRIHGTETMLDRTVQVCEELEASQ' A
#
# COMPACT_ATOMS: atom_id res chain seq x y z
N MET A 1 20.23 26.90 -0.48
CA MET A 1 19.97 26.42 0.90
C MET A 1 19.33 25.06 0.73
N GLU A 2 20.10 23.98 0.88
CA GLU A 2 19.59 22.60 0.73
C GLU A 2 18.75 22.24 1.96
N ALA A 3 17.43 22.41 1.85
CA ALA A 3 16.49 21.67 2.67
C ALA A 3 16.13 20.43 1.86
N SER A 4 16.67 19.26 2.23
CA SER A 4 16.26 18.00 1.63
C SER A 4 14.76 17.80 1.85
N ASP A 5 13.99 17.63 0.78
CA ASP A 5 12.57 17.21 0.80
C ASP A 5 12.47 15.79 1.37
N LYS A 6 12.67 15.65 2.69
CA LYS A 6 12.55 14.37 3.38
C LYS A 6 11.08 14.12 3.64
N ILE A 7 10.54 13.11 2.95
CA ILE A 7 9.24 12.54 3.25
C ILE A 7 9.42 11.62 4.45
N ILE A 8 9.00 12.06 5.63
CA ILE A 8 9.11 11.26 6.85
C ILE A 8 7.69 10.91 7.33
N SER A 9 7.46 9.62 7.51
CA SER A 9 6.22 9.11 8.11
C SER A 9 6.53 7.86 8.91
N ALA A 10 5.71 7.59 9.92
CA ALA A 10 5.72 6.32 10.63
C ALA A 10 4.33 5.69 10.50
N SER A 11 4.29 4.41 10.16
CA SER A 11 3.04 3.71 9.86
C SER A 11 3.01 2.36 10.56
N LEU A 12 1.88 2.02 11.15
CA LEU A 12 1.56 0.68 11.61
C LEU A 12 0.51 0.10 10.66
N SER A 13 0.92 -0.87 9.85
CA SER A 13 0.06 -1.50 8.86
C SER A 13 -0.35 -2.90 9.32
N THR A 14 -1.62 -3.23 9.10
CA THR A 14 -2.20 -4.55 9.32
C THR A 14 -2.79 -5.03 8.00
N LEU A 15 -2.45 -6.26 7.62
CA LEU A 15 -3.00 -6.93 6.45
C LEU A 15 -3.68 -8.21 6.89
N THR A 16 -4.93 -8.38 6.47
CA THR A 16 -5.71 -9.59 6.74
C THR A 16 -6.08 -10.26 5.43
N LEU A 17 -5.80 -11.54 5.31
CA LEU A 17 -6.21 -12.38 4.18
C LEU A 17 -7.30 -13.33 4.64
N ALA A 18 -8.39 -13.38 3.88
CA ALA A 18 -9.46 -14.33 4.08
C ALA A 18 -9.79 -15.01 2.75
N LYS A 19 -10.11 -16.30 2.79
CA LYS A 19 -10.66 -16.97 1.61
C LYS A 19 -12.03 -16.36 1.27
N ASN A 20 -12.27 -16.06 0.00
CA ASN A 20 -13.59 -15.74 -0.51
C ASN A 20 -14.03 -16.81 -1.54
N SER A 21 -15.22 -16.69 -2.11
CA SER A 21 -15.75 -17.68 -3.06
C SER A 21 -15.01 -17.76 -4.39
N ILE A 22 -14.19 -16.75 -4.75
CA ILE A 22 -13.57 -16.56 -6.07
C ILE A 22 -12.03 -16.52 -5.97
N GLY A 23 -11.47 -16.46 -4.76
CA GLY A 23 -10.05 -16.23 -4.51
C GLY A 23 -9.78 -15.79 -3.06
N THR A 24 -8.94 -14.77 -2.89
CA THR A 24 -8.56 -14.22 -1.58
C THR A 24 -9.08 -12.79 -1.45
N ALA A 25 -9.79 -12.50 -0.36
CA ALA A 25 -10.09 -11.14 0.06
C ALA A 25 -8.95 -10.60 0.92
N LEU A 26 -8.39 -9.46 0.50
CA LEU A 26 -7.34 -8.74 1.22
C LEU A 26 -7.94 -7.47 1.82
N ASN A 27 -7.80 -7.31 3.14
CA ASN A 27 -8.10 -6.07 3.84
C ASN A 27 -6.80 -5.47 4.36
N TYR A 28 -6.47 -4.27 3.87
CA TYR A 28 -5.30 -3.51 4.31
C TYR A 28 -5.76 -2.33 5.17
N THR A 29 -5.11 -2.12 6.32
CA THR A 29 -5.35 -0.98 7.19
C THR A 29 -4.01 -0.39 7.60
N GLU A 30 -3.88 0.93 7.53
CA GLU A 30 -2.67 1.65 7.89
C GLU A 30 -3.01 2.79 8.85
N GLN A 31 -2.35 2.78 10.01
CA GLN A 31 -2.37 3.88 10.97
C GLN A 31 -1.07 4.66 10.77
N VAL A 32 -1.17 5.86 10.20
CA VAL A 32 0.00 6.64 9.77
C VAL A 32 0.04 8.01 10.44
N ILE A 33 1.25 8.41 10.83
CA ILE A 33 1.58 9.80 11.16
C ILE A 33 2.52 10.36 10.08
N PHE A 34 2.16 11.52 9.56
CA PHE A 34 2.96 12.28 8.60
C PHE A 34 3.75 13.35 9.36
N LEU A 35 5.07 13.40 9.16
CA LEU A 35 5.95 14.37 9.80
C LEU A 35 6.38 15.43 8.78
N ASP A 36 6.51 16.67 9.26
CA ASP A 36 7.07 17.80 8.51
C ASP A 36 6.35 18.14 7.18
N ASN A 37 5.09 17.73 7.02
CA ASN A 37 4.23 17.99 5.86
C ASN A 37 4.80 17.50 4.50
N GLY A 38 5.77 16.59 4.52
CA GLY A 38 6.36 16.02 3.30
C GLY A 38 5.48 14.98 2.60
N ASP A 39 4.36 14.58 3.22
CA ASP A 39 3.38 13.64 2.67
C ASP A 39 1.96 14.04 3.06
N SER A 40 0.97 13.38 2.45
CA SER A 40 -0.44 13.53 2.79
C SER A 40 -1.18 12.20 2.76
N LEU A 41 -2.28 12.12 3.51
CA LEU A 41 -3.17 10.96 3.50
C LEU A 41 -3.65 10.62 2.09
N LYS A 42 -3.95 11.64 1.27
CA LYS A 42 -4.43 11.45 -0.10
C LYS A 42 -3.36 10.79 -0.98
N THR A 43 -2.13 11.30 -0.93
CA THR A 43 -1.00 10.75 -1.68
C THR A 43 -0.70 9.32 -1.23
N ARG A 44 -0.72 9.08 0.09
CA ARG A 44 -0.50 7.76 0.68
C ARG A 44 -1.54 6.74 0.22
N ILE A 45 -2.83 7.07 0.30
CA ILE A 45 -3.91 6.18 -0.15
C ILE A 45 -3.71 5.81 -1.62
N HIS A 46 -3.49 6.80 -2.48
CA HIS A 46 -3.32 6.55 -3.91
C HIS A 46 -2.10 5.67 -4.22
N GLY A 47 -0.98 5.92 -3.54
CA GLY A 47 0.24 5.10 -3.68
C GLY A 47 0.01 3.66 -3.21
N THR A 48 -0.69 3.47 -2.09
CA THR A 48 -1.03 2.15 -1.56
C THR A 48 -1.99 1.40 -2.48
N GLU A 49 -3.01 2.05 -3.04
CA GLU A 49 -3.91 1.46 -4.03
C GLU A 49 -3.12 0.97 -5.26
N THR A 50 -2.25 1.83 -5.79
CA THR A 50 -1.39 1.48 -6.95
C THR A 50 -0.47 0.30 -6.65
N MET A 51 0.09 0.23 -5.44
CA MET A 51 0.92 -0.90 -5.00
C MET A 51 0.11 -2.20 -4.90
N LEU A 52 -1.10 -2.15 -4.34
CA LEU A 52 -1.98 -3.31 -4.23
C LEU A 52 -2.48 -3.77 -5.61
N ASP A 53 -2.80 -2.85 -6.52
CA ASP A 53 -3.14 -3.18 -7.91
C ASP A 53 -1.99 -3.92 -8.60
N ARG A 54 -0.74 -3.46 -8.42
CA ARG A 54 0.43 -4.17 -8.97
C ARG A 54 0.62 -5.54 -8.32
N THR A 55 0.29 -5.68 -7.04
CA THR A 55 0.36 -6.98 -6.34
C THR A 55 -0.60 -7.99 -6.97
N VAL A 56 -1.83 -7.56 -7.28
CA VAL A 56 -2.82 -8.40 -7.98
C VAL A 56 -2.31 -8.83 -9.35
N GLN A 57 -1.78 -7.89 -10.14
CA GLN A 57 -1.22 -8.21 -11.46
C GLN A 57 -0.09 -9.25 -11.38
N VAL A 58 0.82 -9.12 -10.42
CA VAL A 58 1.91 -10.08 -10.24
C VAL A 58 1.37 -11.46 -9.86
N CYS A 59 0.32 -11.53 -9.03
CA CYS A 59 -0.32 -12.81 -8.72
C CYS A 59 -0.93 -13.47 -9.97
N GLU A 60 -1.64 -12.70 -10.80
CA GLU A 60 -2.21 -13.20 -12.06
C GLU A 60 -1.13 -13.66 -13.05
N GLU A 61 -0.04 -12.90 -13.19
CA GLU A 61 1.12 -13.25 -14.02
C GLU A 61 1.76 -14.58 -13.56
N LEU A 62 1.89 -14.79 -12.24
CA LEU A 62 2.43 -16.01 -11.66
C LEU A 62 1.50 -17.21 -11.87
N GLU A 63 0.20 -17.04 -11.68
CA GLU A 63 -0.80 -18.10 -11.93
C GLU A 63 -0.83 -18.52 -13.40
N ALA A 64 -0.71 -17.58 -14.35
CA ALA A 64 -0.68 -17.88 -15.78
C ALA A 64 0.61 -18.59 -16.23
N SER A 65 1.66 -18.56 -15.41
CA SER A 65 2.96 -19.20 -15.71
C SER A 65 3.08 -20.65 -15.23
N GLN A 66 2.06 -21.16 -14.52
CA GLN A 66 1.98 -22.53 -14.00
C GLN A 66 1.14 -23.42 -14.92
#